data_AF-A0A182WX45-F1
#
_entry.id   AF-A0A182WX45-F1
#
_cell.length_a   1.000
_cell.length_b   1.000
_cell.length_c   1.000
_cell.angle_alpha   90.00
_cell.angle_beta   90.00
_cell.angle_gamma   90.00
#
_symmetry.space_group_name_H-M   'P 1'
#
loop_
_entity.id
_entity.type
_entity.pdbx_description
1 polymer ?
#
loop_
_entity_poly.entity_id
_entity_poly.type
_entity_poly.pdbx_seq_one_letter_code
_entity_poly.pdbx_strand_id
1 'polypeptide(L)'
;MGKKVPAVCVFLVAFLVVLTQGEPVLVERELVNTVDRIANEVHENAFAVEEEAVAADKFLAQADSVSPFLVGGGPAMAGAFPAQVAVQIGTAAFCGGSILNQNHILTAAGCVLDANNHLIAANQVTVRAGVLVVDQNAPVMAVNRIFPHPQYNPWTFENDIAVLRLTNNIVFPQVALPNMAPAELNLRIVPDSTVCQVLGWNWQQAAQNVPLQVLNVQYSPRTTCNAQHQGMLHDSMACTVLNQAAHGVCAPNRGGGLYCNDRLTGIISFGFGCGTNNTYTVYTQVRYYHHWIQQQFGRTDTPVAGPTPMPGVVGGGGGGGTASSITLSLATVLVAIVAALLLN
;
A
#
# COMPACT_ATOMS: atom_id res chain seq x y z
N MET A 1 -21.45 -29.77 -31.54
CA MET A 1 -22.10 -28.49 -31.90
C MET A 1 -21.17 -27.75 -32.86
N GLY A 2 -21.60 -27.46 -34.08
CA GLY A 2 -20.72 -26.90 -35.10
C GLY A 2 -20.33 -25.44 -34.84
N LYS A 3 -19.10 -25.07 -35.21
CA LYS A 3 -18.67 -23.68 -35.39
C LYS A 3 -18.20 -23.50 -36.83
N LYS A 4 -18.51 -22.32 -37.37
CA LYS A 4 -18.45 -22.03 -38.81
C LYS A 4 -17.02 -21.70 -39.23
N VAL A 5 -16.54 -22.32 -40.30
CA VAL A 5 -15.38 -21.82 -41.06
C VAL A 5 -15.72 -20.40 -41.56
N PRO A 6 -14.84 -19.40 -41.42
CA PRO A 6 -15.12 -18.05 -41.90
C PRO A 6 -15.30 -18.05 -43.42
N ALA A 7 -16.39 -17.45 -43.89
CA ALA A 7 -16.90 -17.57 -45.27
C ALA A 7 -16.06 -16.80 -46.34
N VAL A 8 -14.77 -16.56 -46.10
CA VAL A 8 -13.90 -15.79 -46.99
C VAL A 8 -13.07 -16.70 -47.91
N CYS A 9 -12.63 -17.88 -47.43
CA CYS A 9 -11.84 -18.80 -48.26
C CYS A 9 -12.67 -19.56 -49.32
N VAL A 10 -13.96 -19.80 -49.07
CA VAL A 10 -14.83 -20.56 -50.00
C VAL A 10 -15.18 -19.74 -51.27
N PHE A 11 -15.26 -18.41 -51.16
CA PHE A 11 -15.60 -17.55 -52.29
C PHE A 11 -14.47 -17.38 -53.32
N LEU A 12 -13.21 -17.52 -52.91
CA LEU A 12 -12.06 -17.38 -53.81
C LEU A 12 -11.88 -18.61 -54.73
N VAL A 13 -12.20 -19.82 -54.24
CA VAL A 13 -12.13 -21.04 -55.06
C VAL A 13 -13.29 -21.10 -56.06
N ALA A 14 -14.49 -20.63 -55.67
CA ALA A 14 -15.66 -20.63 -56.54
C ALA A 14 -15.55 -19.66 -57.74
N PHE A 15 -14.76 -18.58 -57.62
CA PHE A 15 -14.67 -17.56 -58.67
C PHE A 15 -13.76 -17.95 -59.86
N LEU A 16 -12.88 -18.93 -59.69
CA LEU A 16 -11.96 -19.41 -60.73
C LEU A 16 -12.55 -20.48 -61.66
N VAL A 17 -13.72 -21.06 -61.32
CA VAL A 17 -14.33 -22.19 -62.06
C VAL A 17 -15.31 -21.73 -63.16
N VAL A 18 -15.65 -20.44 -63.23
CA VAL A 18 -16.79 -19.94 -64.04
C VAL A 18 -16.39 -19.34 -65.41
N LEU A 19 -15.09 -19.18 -65.72
CA LEU A 19 -14.63 -18.39 -66.89
C LEU A 19 -13.91 -19.15 -68.03
N THR A 20 -13.99 -20.47 -68.11
CA THR A 20 -13.56 -21.22 -69.32
C THR A 20 -14.51 -22.37 -69.67
N GLN A 21 -15.41 -22.15 -70.62
CA GLN A 21 -16.05 -23.25 -71.35
C GLN A 21 -15.19 -23.64 -72.56
N GLY A 22 -14.62 -24.84 -72.57
CA GLY A 22 -13.86 -25.35 -73.71
C GLY A 22 -12.73 -26.31 -73.35
N GLU A 23 -13.11 -27.58 -73.11
CA GLU A 23 -12.26 -28.78 -73.01
C GLU A 23 -11.10 -28.85 -71.98
N PRO A 24 -10.77 -30.05 -71.47
CA PRO A 24 -9.86 -30.22 -70.34
C PRO A 24 -8.40 -30.41 -70.79
N VAL A 25 -7.46 -30.30 -69.83
CA VAL A 25 -6.24 -31.13 -69.64
C VAL A 25 -5.14 -30.38 -68.83
N LEU A 26 -4.54 -31.05 -67.84
CA LEU A 26 -3.25 -30.75 -67.20
C LEU A 26 -3.07 -29.46 -66.35
N VAL A 27 -4.03 -29.06 -65.50
CA VAL A 27 -3.76 -28.06 -64.41
C VAL A 27 -4.19 -28.51 -63.00
N GLU A 28 -5.06 -29.53 -62.86
CA GLU A 28 -5.62 -29.90 -61.55
C GLU A 28 -4.59 -30.41 -60.52
N ARG A 29 -3.67 -31.30 -60.91
CA ARG A 29 -2.76 -31.95 -59.94
C ARG A 29 -1.77 -31.00 -59.28
N GLU A 30 -1.25 -30.04 -60.04
CA GLU A 30 -0.24 -29.10 -59.52
C GLU A 30 -0.89 -28.01 -58.66
N LEU A 31 -2.10 -27.58 -59.03
CA LEU A 31 -2.90 -26.64 -58.24
C LEU A 31 -3.40 -27.25 -56.93
N VAL A 32 -3.93 -28.49 -56.95
CA VAL A 32 -4.37 -29.19 -55.73
C VAL A 32 -3.21 -29.41 -54.76
N ASN A 33 -2.06 -29.92 -55.24
CA ASN A 33 -0.87 -30.10 -54.40
C ASN A 33 -0.36 -28.77 -53.80
N THR A 34 -0.48 -27.66 -54.55
CA THR A 34 -0.10 -26.33 -54.06
C THR A 34 -1.09 -25.80 -53.02
N VAL A 35 -2.39 -26.01 -53.22
CA VAL A 35 -3.43 -25.64 -52.25
C VAL A 35 -3.31 -26.46 -50.97
N ASP A 36 -3.06 -27.78 -51.05
CA ASP A 36 -2.85 -28.63 -49.87
C ASP A 36 -1.57 -28.23 -49.11
N ARG A 37 -0.49 -27.87 -49.82
CA ARG A 37 0.74 -27.38 -49.17
C ARG A 37 0.50 -26.06 -48.45
N ILE A 38 -0.18 -25.10 -49.09
CA ILE A 38 -0.54 -23.81 -48.47
C ILE A 38 -1.53 -24.01 -47.32
N ALA A 39 -2.49 -24.94 -47.43
CA ALA A 39 -3.43 -25.26 -46.36
C ALA A 39 -2.72 -25.84 -45.13
N ASN A 40 -1.73 -26.72 -45.34
CA ASN A 40 -0.91 -27.27 -44.26
C ASN A 40 0.03 -26.20 -43.65
N GLU A 41 0.71 -25.40 -44.48
CA GLU A 41 1.52 -24.26 -44.01
C GLU A 41 0.66 -23.25 -43.22
N VAL A 42 -0.57 -22.97 -43.64
CA VAL A 42 -1.51 -22.11 -42.90
C VAL A 42 -2.03 -22.79 -41.63
N HIS A 43 -2.21 -24.12 -41.61
CA HIS A 43 -2.63 -24.84 -40.42
C HIS A 43 -1.54 -24.93 -39.36
N GLU A 44 -0.29 -25.21 -39.75
CA GLU A 44 0.87 -25.21 -38.85
C GLU A 44 1.16 -23.79 -38.34
N ASN A 45 1.10 -22.76 -39.20
CA ASN A 45 1.25 -21.38 -38.75
C ASN A 45 0.09 -20.91 -37.88
N ALA A 46 -1.15 -21.37 -38.12
CA ALA A 46 -2.28 -21.07 -37.23
C ALA A 46 -2.13 -21.75 -35.87
N PHE A 47 -1.63 -22.99 -35.83
CA PHE A 47 -1.36 -23.70 -34.58
C PHE A 47 -0.18 -23.06 -33.81
N ALA A 48 0.86 -22.63 -34.50
CA ALA A 48 1.96 -21.86 -33.91
C ALA A 48 1.51 -20.49 -33.37
N VAL A 49 0.61 -19.80 -34.08
CA VAL A 49 0.00 -18.54 -33.60
C VAL A 49 -0.95 -18.80 -32.42
N GLU A 50 -1.67 -19.93 -32.38
CA GLU A 50 -2.43 -20.33 -31.18
C GLU A 50 -1.52 -20.70 -30.00
N GLU A 51 -0.37 -21.35 -30.23
CA GLU A 51 0.62 -21.65 -29.18
C GLU A 51 1.32 -20.38 -28.67
N GLU A 52 1.70 -19.45 -29.54
CA GLU A 52 2.22 -18.13 -29.16
C GLU A 52 1.15 -17.26 -28.49
N ALA A 53 -0.12 -17.32 -28.92
CA ALA A 53 -1.22 -16.63 -28.27
C ALA A 53 -1.54 -17.23 -26.89
N VAL A 54 -1.51 -18.55 -26.73
CA VAL A 54 -1.64 -19.22 -25.41
C VAL A 54 -0.42 -18.93 -24.54
N ALA A 55 0.78 -18.82 -25.10
CA ALA A 55 1.95 -18.37 -24.36
C ALA A 55 1.82 -16.90 -23.92
N ALA A 56 1.32 -16.01 -24.78
CA ALA A 56 1.06 -14.61 -24.48
C ALA A 56 -0.06 -14.45 -23.43
N ASP A 57 -1.16 -15.18 -23.55
CA ASP A 57 -2.27 -15.19 -22.60
C ASP A 57 -1.84 -15.81 -21.25
N LYS A 58 -0.91 -16.78 -21.28
CA LYS A 58 -0.26 -17.31 -20.07
C LYS A 58 0.75 -16.33 -19.47
N PHE A 59 1.44 -15.51 -20.27
CA PHE A 59 2.28 -14.40 -19.79
C PHE A 59 1.44 -13.28 -19.16
N LEU A 60 0.27 -12.97 -19.74
CA LEU A 60 -0.71 -12.03 -19.20
C LEU A 60 -1.36 -12.58 -17.91
N ALA A 61 -1.71 -13.87 -17.87
CA ALA A 61 -2.19 -14.54 -16.67
C ALA A 61 -1.10 -14.70 -15.59
N GLN A 62 0.19 -14.70 -15.96
CA GLN A 62 1.30 -14.64 -15.00
C GLN A 62 1.42 -13.22 -14.39
N ALA A 63 1.04 -12.17 -15.13
CA ALA A 63 0.95 -10.81 -14.60
C ALA A 63 -0.21 -10.64 -13.59
N ASP A 64 -1.26 -11.47 -13.68
CA ASP A 64 -2.36 -11.54 -12.71
C ASP A 64 -2.00 -12.21 -11.35
N SER A 65 -0.71 -12.45 -11.09
CA SER A 65 -0.18 -12.75 -9.75
C SER A 65 0.39 -11.52 -9.02
N VAL A 66 0.29 -10.32 -9.62
CA VAL A 66 0.68 -9.04 -9.01
C VAL A 66 -0.47 -8.47 -8.18
N SER A 67 -0.49 -8.75 -6.86
CA SER A 67 -1.37 -8.04 -5.93
C SER A 67 -1.04 -6.54 -5.93
N PRO A 68 -1.94 -5.63 -6.36
CA PRO A 68 -1.57 -4.21 -6.53
C PRO A 68 -1.56 -3.45 -5.18
N PHE A 69 -0.62 -2.52 -4.99
CA PHE A 69 -0.36 -1.93 -3.67
C PHE A 69 -1.18 -0.67 -3.36
N LEU A 70 -1.54 0.09 -4.40
CA LEU A 70 -2.74 0.92 -4.47
C LEU A 70 -3.64 0.35 -5.57
N VAL A 71 -4.59 -0.51 -5.22
CA VAL A 71 -5.53 -1.08 -6.21
C VAL A 71 -6.54 -0.01 -6.62
N GLY A 72 -6.76 0.14 -7.93
CA GLY A 72 -7.68 1.14 -8.50
C GLY A 72 -7.18 2.58 -8.47
N GLY A 73 -5.90 2.79 -8.15
CA GLY A 73 -5.24 4.09 -8.31
C GLY A 73 -4.88 4.41 -9.76
N GLY A 74 -4.43 5.63 -10.01
CA GLY A 74 -3.85 6.08 -11.27
C GLY A 74 -2.51 6.80 -11.08
N PRO A 75 -1.71 7.01 -12.14
CA PRO A 75 -0.41 7.63 -12.04
C PRO A 75 -0.48 9.07 -11.54
N ALA A 76 0.44 9.45 -10.65
CA ALA A 76 0.57 10.80 -10.16
C ALA A 76 1.09 11.76 -11.25
N MET A 77 0.48 12.94 -11.35
CA MET A 77 1.00 14.01 -12.20
C MET A 77 2.30 14.57 -11.63
N ALA A 78 3.21 14.98 -12.52
CA ALA A 78 4.49 15.57 -12.16
C ALA A 78 4.31 16.81 -11.26
N GLY A 79 4.86 16.76 -10.05
CA GLY A 79 4.78 17.86 -9.08
C GLY A 79 3.45 18.06 -8.38
N ALA A 80 2.45 17.18 -8.56
CA ALA A 80 1.23 17.24 -7.76
C ALA A 80 1.51 16.99 -6.26
N PHE A 81 2.50 16.14 -5.95
CA PHE A 81 2.86 15.76 -4.58
C PHE A 81 4.36 15.89 -4.33
N PRO A 82 4.91 17.12 -4.31
CA PRO A 82 6.35 17.39 -4.24
C PRO A 82 6.97 17.02 -2.89
N ALA A 83 6.14 16.75 -1.87
CA ALA A 83 6.57 16.33 -0.55
C ALA A 83 6.63 14.81 -0.39
N GLN A 84 6.06 14.01 -1.29
CA GLN A 84 6.01 12.55 -1.15
C GLN A 84 7.41 11.93 -1.32
N VAL A 85 7.81 11.06 -0.40
CA VAL A 85 9.13 10.38 -0.44
C VAL A 85 9.00 8.89 -0.20
N ALA A 86 9.91 8.13 -0.82
CA ALA A 86 10.10 6.72 -0.56
C ALA A 86 11.13 6.54 0.56
N VAL A 87 10.79 5.76 1.58
CA VAL A 87 11.67 5.41 2.71
C VAL A 87 12.07 3.95 2.55
N GLN A 88 13.32 3.72 2.20
CA GLN A 88 13.88 2.39 2.00
C GLN A 88 14.62 1.95 3.27
N ILE A 89 14.29 0.76 3.78
CA ILE A 89 14.83 0.17 5.00
C ILE A 89 15.59 -1.11 4.64
N GLY A 90 16.91 -1.04 4.73
CA GLY A 90 17.82 -2.09 4.24
C GLY A 90 17.64 -2.37 2.75
N THR A 91 17.54 -3.65 2.40
CA THR A 91 17.44 -4.15 1.01
C THR A 91 16.07 -4.71 0.64
N ALA A 92 15.12 -4.74 1.58
CA ALA A 92 13.85 -5.48 1.41
C ALA A 92 12.60 -4.71 1.83
N ALA A 93 12.69 -3.81 2.82
CA ALA A 93 11.53 -3.09 3.33
C ALA A 93 11.41 -1.69 2.70
N PHE A 94 10.16 -1.30 2.43
CA PHE A 94 9.79 -0.05 1.79
C PHE A 94 8.59 0.54 2.52
N CYS A 95 8.65 1.84 2.76
CA CYS A 95 7.57 2.67 3.30
C CYS A 95 7.46 3.98 2.52
N GLY A 96 6.34 4.68 2.68
CA GLY A 96 6.23 6.07 2.30
C GLY A 96 6.72 7.03 3.38
N GLY A 97 6.78 8.31 3.03
CA GLY A 97 7.00 9.43 3.94
C GLY A 97 6.60 10.75 3.31
N SER A 98 6.75 11.85 4.06
CA SER A 98 6.53 13.20 3.53
C SER A 98 7.56 14.22 4.04
N ILE A 99 8.09 15.08 3.17
CA ILE A 99 9.03 16.15 3.53
C ILE A 99 8.33 17.15 4.47
N LEU A 100 8.93 17.45 5.62
CA LEU A 100 8.45 18.47 6.56
C LEU A 100 9.21 19.79 6.43
N ASN A 101 10.50 19.73 6.13
CA ASN A 101 11.39 20.88 5.92
C ASN A 101 12.67 20.40 5.22
N GLN A 102 13.72 21.25 5.18
CA GLN A 102 14.99 20.95 4.51
C GLN A 102 15.66 19.64 4.95
N ASN A 103 15.46 19.15 6.17
CA ASN A 103 16.16 17.94 6.65
C ASN A 103 15.32 17.03 7.54
N HIS A 104 13.99 17.19 7.55
CA HIS A 104 13.08 16.32 8.30
C HIS A 104 12.03 15.69 7.39
N ILE A 105 11.84 14.38 7.55
CA ILE A 105 10.85 13.55 6.85
C ILE A 105 9.90 12.96 7.88
N LEU A 106 8.59 13.04 7.65
CA LEU A 106 7.57 12.34 8.41
C LEU A 106 7.35 10.93 7.85
N THR A 107 7.20 9.93 8.72
CA THR A 107 6.78 8.57 8.34
C THR A 107 6.10 7.89 9.54
N ALA A 108 5.76 6.61 9.42
CA ALA A 108 5.18 5.79 10.49
C ALA A 108 6.28 5.24 11.44
N ALA A 109 5.95 5.00 12.71
CA ALA A 109 6.87 4.38 13.66
C ALA A 109 7.13 2.91 13.32
N GLY A 110 6.11 2.18 12.88
CA GLY A 110 6.21 0.79 12.41
C GLY A 110 7.06 0.61 11.14
N CYS A 111 7.57 1.67 10.53
CA CYS A 111 8.57 1.61 9.44
C CYS A 111 10.03 1.62 9.95
N VAL A 112 10.27 2.09 11.17
CA VAL A 112 11.62 2.30 11.73
C VAL A 112 11.89 1.52 13.01
N LEU A 113 10.93 0.68 13.42
CA LEU A 113 11.01 -0.21 14.56
C LEU A 113 10.90 -1.66 14.07
N ASP A 114 11.71 -2.56 14.63
CA ASP A 114 11.63 -3.99 14.35
C ASP A 114 10.40 -4.63 15.04
N ALA A 115 10.19 -5.94 14.83
CA ALA A 115 9.10 -6.69 15.45
C ALA A 115 9.15 -6.76 16.99
N ASN A 116 10.29 -6.37 17.61
CA ASN A 116 10.50 -6.29 19.05
C ASN A 116 10.46 -4.83 19.56
N ASN A 117 10.06 -3.88 18.70
CA ASN A 117 10.09 -2.44 18.95
C ASN A 117 11.50 -1.83 19.15
N HIS A 118 12.57 -2.49 18.69
CA HIS A 118 13.90 -1.88 18.67
C HIS A 118 14.06 -0.92 17.50
N LEU A 119 14.79 0.17 17.73
CA LEU A 119 15.09 1.17 16.70
C LEU A 119 16.06 0.61 15.65
N ILE A 120 15.64 0.63 14.39
CA ILE A 120 16.49 0.30 13.24
C ILE A 120 17.62 1.33 13.14
N ALA A 121 18.84 0.90 12.83
CA ALA A 121 19.99 1.81 12.78
C ALA A 121 19.84 2.83 11.63
N ALA A 122 20.16 4.09 11.89
CA ALA A 122 19.93 5.18 10.93
C ALA A 122 20.65 4.98 9.58
N ASN A 123 21.81 4.33 9.57
CA ASN A 123 22.55 3.97 8.36
C ASN A 123 21.90 2.85 7.52
N GLN A 124 20.87 2.18 8.04
CA GLN A 124 20.04 1.22 7.30
C GLN A 124 18.81 1.89 6.67
N VAL A 125 18.55 3.17 6.95
CA VAL A 125 17.40 3.91 6.42
C VAL A 125 17.87 4.97 5.43
N THR A 126 17.27 4.96 4.24
CA THR A 126 17.53 5.95 3.19
C THR A 126 16.23 6.50 2.63
N VAL A 127 16.27 7.72 2.12
CA VAL A 127 15.10 8.41 1.58
C VAL A 127 15.34 8.76 0.11
N ARG A 128 14.36 8.48 -0.76
CA ARG A 128 14.35 8.92 -2.16
C ARG A 128 13.20 9.90 -2.37
N ALA A 129 13.49 11.04 -2.99
CA ALA A 129 12.53 12.12 -3.22
C ALA A 129 12.84 12.82 -4.55
N GLY A 130 11.93 13.71 -5.00
CA GLY A 130 12.09 14.41 -6.28
C GLY A 130 11.96 13.47 -7.48
N VAL A 131 11.22 12.37 -7.33
CA VAL A 131 10.97 11.38 -8.40
C VAL A 131 9.51 10.97 -8.43
N LEU A 132 8.96 10.82 -9.63
CA LEU A 132 7.71 10.06 -9.82
C LEU A 132 7.98 8.56 -9.84
N VAL A 133 9.13 8.16 -10.40
CA VAL A 133 9.50 6.77 -10.62
C VAL A 133 10.63 6.40 -9.67
N VAL A 134 10.44 5.39 -8.83
CA VAL A 134 11.53 4.86 -7.99
C VAL A 134 12.29 3.80 -8.81
N ASP A 135 13.54 4.12 -9.11
CA ASP A 135 14.49 3.26 -9.81
C ASP A 135 15.88 3.33 -9.14
N GLN A 136 16.89 2.77 -9.80
CA GLN A 136 18.29 2.80 -9.34
C GLN A 136 18.93 4.21 -9.39
N ASN A 137 18.41 5.13 -10.21
CA ASN A 137 18.94 6.47 -10.42
C ASN A 137 18.32 7.52 -9.48
N ALA A 138 17.15 7.22 -8.90
CA ALA A 138 16.42 8.11 -8.00
C ALA A 138 17.31 8.63 -6.85
N PRO A 139 17.44 9.96 -6.64
CA PRO A 139 18.35 10.54 -5.67
C PRO A 139 18.19 9.96 -4.26
N VAL A 140 19.30 9.51 -3.66
CA VAL A 140 19.32 8.89 -2.34
C VAL A 140 19.85 9.87 -1.31
N MET A 141 19.08 10.07 -0.23
CA MET A 141 19.45 10.87 0.94
C MET A 141 19.65 9.95 2.14
N ALA A 142 20.81 10.06 2.77
CA ALA A 142 21.13 9.33 4.00
C ALA A 142 20.38 9.92 5.21
N VAL A 143 19.96 9.05 6.14
CA VAL A 143 19.39 9.43 7.43
C VAL A 143 20.49 9.43 8.49
N ASN A 144 20.54 10.50 9.29
CA ASN A 144 21.46 10.67 10.42
C ASN A 144 20.79 10.21 11.73
N ARG A 145 19.51 10.56 11.92
CA ARG A 145 18.75 10.25 13.14
C ARG A 145 17.32 9.88 12.85
N ILE A 146 16.74 9.11 13.77
CA ILE A 146 15.34 8.66 13.71
C ILE A 146 14.70 8.97 15.06
N PHE A 147 13.52 9.56 15.03
CA PHE A 147 12.73 9.95 16.19
C PHE A 147 11.36 9.26 16.13
N PRO A 148 11.23 7.98 16.53
CA PRO A 148 9.91 7.36 16.71
C PRO A 148 9.18 8.02 17.88
N HIS A 149 7.85 7.97 17.90
CA HIS A 149 7.10 8.37 19.08
C HIS A 149 7.43 7.42 20.26
N PRO A 150 7.80 7.93 21.44
CA PRO A 150 8.23 7.09 22.56
C PRO A 150 7.10 6.20 23.11
N GLN A 151 5.84 6.51 22.81
CA GLN A 151 4.67 5.72 23.21
C GLN A 151 4.05 4.92 22.04
N TYR A 152 4.80 4.65 20.97
CA TYR A 152 4.30 3.78 19.90
C TYR A 152 3.97 2.38 20.42
N ASN A 153 2.74 1.93 20.18
CA ASN A 153 2.27 0.62 20.55
C ASN A 153 2.07 -0.25 19.30
N PRO A 154 2.83 -1.34 19.09
CA PRO A 154 2.73 -2.17 17.88
C PRO A 154 1.45 -3.02 17.85
N TRP A 155 0.72 -3.13 18.97
CA TRP A 155 -0.51 -3.91 19.08
C TRP A 155 -1.77 -3.10 18.77
N THR A 156 -1.80 -1.81 19.14
CA THR A 156 -2.92 -0.91 18.84
C THR A 156 -2.65 0.06 17.71
N PHE A 157 -1.41 0.13 17.21
CA PHE A 157 -0.90 1.16 16.30
C PHE A 157 -1.07 2.60 16.84
N GLU A 158 -1.31 2.76 18.14
CA GLU A 158 -1.36 4.10 18.74
C GLU A 158 0.03 4.75 18.69
N ASN A 159 0.05 6.03 18.31
CA ASN A 159 1.27 6.79 18.09
C ASN A 159 2.19 6.22 16.99
N ASP A 160 1.62 5.64 15.93
CA ASP A 160 2.36 5.22 14.74
C ASP A 160 2.86 6.42 13.91
N ILE A 161 3.92 7.06 14.42
CA ILE A 161 4.55 8.26 13.85
C ILE A 161 6.04 8.32 14.19
N ALA A 162 6.86 8.66 13.19
CA ALA A 162 8.28 8.91 13.35
C ALA A 162 8.72 10.12 12.50
N VAL A 163 9.78 10.82 12.95
CA VAL A 163 10.49 11.82 12.15
C VAL A 163 11.90 11.32 11.86
N LEU A 164 12.29 11.30 10.59
CA LEU A 164 13.67 11.04 10.16
C LEU A 164 14.40 12.38 9.98
N ARG A 165 15.64 12.47 10.43
CA ARG A 165 16.53 13.61 10.15
C ARG A 165 17.59 13.22 9.15
N LEU A 166 17.59 13.89 7.99
CA LEU A 166 18.56 13.67 6.93
C LEU A 166 19.95 14.15 7.33
N THR A 167 20.99 13.53 6.75
CA THR A 167 22.39 13.92 6.97
C THR A 167 22.71 15.27 6.33
N ASN A 168 22.13 15.54 5.16
CA ASN A 168 22.31 16.79 4.40
C ASN A 168 20.95 17.48 4.20
N ASN A 169 20.96 18.80 4.07
CA ASN A 169 19.76 19.56 3.74
C ASN A 169 19.38 19.38 2.26
N ILE A 170 18.09 19.17 2.01
CA ILE A 170 17.46 19.26 0.70
C ILE A 170 17.56 20.71 0.21
N VAL A 171 18.08 20.88 -1.01
CA VAL A 171 17.98 22.13 -1.76
C VAL A 171 16.68 22.09 -2.55
N PHE A 172 15.71 22.94 -2.18
CA PHE A 172 14.45 23.03 -2.90
C PHE A 172 14.64 23.85 -4.19
N PRO A 173 14.33 23.30 -5.38
CA PRO A 173 14.47 24.01 -6.64
C PRO A 173 13.44 25.13 -6.79
N GLN A 174 13.82 26.24 -7.44
CA GLN A 174 12.88 27.30 -7.83
C GLN A 174 11.99 26.84 -9.00
N VAL A 175 12.56 26.01 -9.90
CA VAL A 175 11.97 25.25 -11.01
C VAL A 175 13.00 24.16 -11.41
N ALA A 176 12.66 23.01 -11.99
CA ALA A 176 11.33 22.47 -12.36
C ALA A 176 11.23 20.95 -12.09
N LEU A 177 10.01 20.43 -12.26
CA LEU A 177 9.52 19.07 -12.02
C LEU A 177 10.52 17.91 -12.29
N PRO A 178 10.58 16.86 -11.43
CA PRO A 178 9.80 16.65 -10.21
C PRO A 178 10.40 17.42 -9.03
N ASN A 179 9.76 18.53 -8.66
CA ASN A 179 10.25 19.40 -7.59
C ASN A 179 10.06 18.71 -6.23
N MET A 180 11.03 18.88 -5.35
CA MET A 180 10.86 18.63 -3.92
C MET A 180 10.31 19.90 -3.25
N ALA A 181 9.37 19.75 -2.33
CA ALA A 181 8.92 20.84 -1.46
C ALA A 181 8.42 20.27 -0.12
N PRO A 182 8.45 21.05 0.98
CA PRO A 182 7.78 20.67 2.23
C PRO A 182 6.28 20.49 2.04
N ALA A 183 5.69 19.53 2.74
CA ALA A 183 4.24 19.36 2.81
C ALA A 183 3.60 20.50 3.61
N GLU A 184 2.52 21.09 3.09
CA GLU A 184 1.64 21.92 3.89
C GLU A 184 0.80 21.03 4.82
N LEU A 185 0.97 21.19 6.14
CA LEU A 185 0.24 20.38 7.12
C LEU A 185 -1.23 20.85 7.21
N ASN A 186 -2.16 19.89 7.34
CA ASN A 186 -3.54 20.19 7.66
C ASN A 186 -3.74 20.16 9.18
N LEU A 187 -3.91 21.33 9.79
CA LEU A 187 -4.14 21.47 11.23
C LEU A 187 -5.62 21.62 11.60
N ARG A 188 -6.51 21.68 10.60
CA ARG A 188 -7.96 21.79 10.80
C ARG A 188 -8.60 20.40 10.88
N ILE A 189 -9.80 20.33 11.44
CA ILE A 189 -10.64 19.14 11.33
C ILE A 189 -11.09 19.05 9.87
N VAL A 190 -10.85 17.90 9.24
CA VAL A 190 -11.38 17.60 7.90
C VAL A 190 -12.85 17.18 8.06
N PRO A 191 -13.80 17.80 7.32
CA PRO A 191 -15.19 17.36 7.34
C PRO A 191 -15.34 15.92 6.85
N ASP A 192 -16.28 15.18 7.42
CA ASP A 192 -16.70 13.89 6.88
C ASP A 192 -17.13 14.03 5.41
N SER A 193 -16.98 12.95 4.65
CA SER A 193 -17.24 12.88 3.20
C SER A 193 -16.31 13.73 2.31
N THR A 194 -15.33 14.46 2.86
CA THR A 194 -14.29 15.15 2.07
C THR A 194 -13.52 14.15 1.19
N VAL A 195 -13.31 14.47 -0.08
CA VAL A 195 -12.44 13.67 -0.96
C VAL A 195 -10.99 14.00 -0.64
N CYS A 196 -10.22 12.96 -0.39
CA CYS A 196 -8.78 13.01 -0.11
C CYS A 196 -8.03 12.09 -1.07
N GLN A 197 -6.72 12.22 -1.11
CA GLN A 197 -5.81 11.48 -1.97
C GLN A 197 -4.78 10.76 -1.12
N VAL A 198 -4.67 9.45 -1.33
CA VAL A 198 -3.61 8.62 -0.75
C VAL A 198 -2.56 8.32 -1.80
N LEU A 199 -1.29 8.42 -1.41
CA LEU A 199 -0.14 8.30 -2.30
C LEU A 199 0.67 7.05 -1.98
N GLY A 200 1.20 6.42 -3.02
CA GLY A 200 1.95 5.18 -2.84
C GLY A 200 2.74 4.75 -4.06
N TRP A 201 3.83 4.04 -3.82
CA TRP A 201 4.55 3.33 -4.88
C TRP A 201 4.20 1.85 -4.80
N ASN A 202 3.93 1.26 -5.96
CA ASN A 202 3.67 -0.16 -6.10
C ASN A 202 5.00 -0.97 -6.03
N TRP A 203 5.78 -0.75 -4.97
CA TRP A 203 7.15 -1.27 -4.85
C TRP A 203 7.18 -2.76 -4.57
N GLN A 204 7.99 -3.48 -5.34
CA GLN A 204 8.34 -4.88 -5.11
C GLN A 204 9.85 -5.02 -5.14
N GLN A 205 10.39 -6.03 -4.46
CA GLN A 205 11.83 -6.27 -4.37
C GLN A 205 12.54 -6.51 -5.73
N ALA A 206 11.77 -6.82 -6.78
CA ALA A 206 12.24 -6.96 -8.16
C ALA A 206 11.62 -5.94 -9.14
N ALA A 207 10.74 -5.05 -8.70
CA ALA A 207 10.10 -4.09 -9.60
C ALA A 207 11.06 -2.94 -9.94
N GLN A 208 11.34 -2.78 -11.23
CA GLN A 208 11.98 -1.59 -11.76
C GLN A 208 10.93 -0.58 -12.24
N ASN A 209 11.32 0.69 -12.28
CA ASN A 209 10.50 1.78 -12.81
C ASN A 209 9.13 1.92 -12.14
N VAL A 210 9.06 1.82 -10.81
CA VAL A 210 7.80 1.86 -10.06
C VAL A 210 7.23 3.29 -10.06
N PRO A 211 6.08 3.56 -10.73
CA PRO A 211 5.51 4.90 -10.78
C PRO A 211 4.69 5.21 -9.51
N LEU A 212 4.75 6.46 -9.05
CA LEU A 212 3.91 6.96 -7.97
C LEU A 212 2.44 6.89 -8.41
N GLN A 213 1.61 6.26 -7.60
CA GLN A 213 0.17 6.17 -7.78
C GLN A 213 -0.57 7.08 -6.80
N VAL A 214 -1.75 7.52 -7.21
CA VAL A 214 -2.72 8.30 -6.45
C VAL A 214 -4.02 7.53 -6.44
N LEU A 215 -4.63 7.40 -5.28
CA LEU A 215 -5.97 6.82 -5.12
C LEU A 215 -6.86 7.82 -4.39
N ASN A 216 -8.02 8.12 -4.97
CA ASN A 216 -9.03 8.96 -4.33
C ASN A 216 -9.77 8.14 -3.25
N VAL A 217 -9.82 8.67 -2.05
CA VAL A 217 -10.46 8.08 -0.87
C VAL A 217 -11.41 9.09 -0.23
N GLN A 218 -12.43 8.64 0.48
CA GLN A 218 -13.38 9.53 1.14
C GLN A 218 -13.14 9.56 2.65
N TYR A 219 -12.98 10.75 3.24
CA TYR A 219 -12.80 10.92 4.68
C TYR A 219 -14.05 10.41 5.43
N SER A 220 -13.84 9.51 6.38
CA SER A 220 -14.92 8.74 7.01
C SER A 220 -15.14 9.17 8.47
N PRO A 221 -16.39 9.25 8.94
CA PRO A 221 -16.69 9.42 10.36
C PRO A 221 -15.96 8.37 11.20
N ARG A 222 -15.23 8.85 12.23
CA ARG A 222 -14.43 7.97 13.10
C ARG A 222 -15.29 6.90 13.76
N THR A 223 -16.55 7.19 14.11
CA THR A 223 -17.50 6.24 14.69
C THR A 223 -17.79 5.05 13.76
N THR A 224 -18.10 5.32 12.49
CA THR A 224 -18.32 4.30 11.46
C THR A 224 -17.09 3.42 11.30
N CYS A 225 -15.92 4.04 11.14
CA CYS A 225 -14.68 3.29 10.96
C CYS A 225 -14.27 2.51 12.23
N ASN A 226 -14.55 3.03 13.42
CA ASN A 226 -14.26 2.33 14.68
C ASN A 226 -15.07 1.03 14.81
N ALA A 227 -16.31 1.02 14.32
CA ALA A 227 -17.11 -0.21 14.25
C ALA A 227 -16.53 -1.25 13.28
N GLN A 228 -15.97 -0.81 12.14
CA GLN A 228 -15.31 -1.71 11.19
C GLN A 228 -14.00 -2.30 11.75
N HIS A 229 -13.30 -1.54 12.59
CA HIS A 229 -12.05 -1.93 13.27
C HIS A 229 -12.28 -2.35 14.73
N GLN A 230 -13.45 -2.88 15.07
CA GLN A 230 -13.73 -3.56 16.35
C GLN A 230 -13.39 -2.75 17.62
N GLY A 231 -13.45 -1.42 17.57
CA GLY A 231 -13.14 -0.54 18.71
C GLY A 231 -11.71 0.00 18.78
N MET A 232 -10.83 -0.31 17.80
CA MET A 232 -9.41 0.06 17.81
C MET A 232 -9.08 1.52 17.45
N LEU A 233 -10.04 2.41 17.14
CA LEU A 233 -9.75 3.78 16.69
C LEU A 233 -9.69 4.81 17.83
N HIS A 234 -8.48 5.27 18.12
CA HIS A 234 -8.18 6.33 19.08
C HIS A 234 -8.48 7.74 18.52
N ASP A 235 -8.58 8.74 19.41
CA ASP A 235 -8.77 10.16 19.06
C ASP A 235 -7.63 10.75 18.19
N SER A 236 -6.46 10.11 18.24
CA SER A 236 -5.26 10.43 17.46
C SER A 236 -5.25 9.84 16.04
N MET A 237 -6.30 9.07 15.67
CA MET A 237 -6.41 8.37 14.39
C MET A 237 -7.52 8.96 13.52
N ALA A 238 -7.29 8.98 12.20
CA ALA A 238 -8.26 9.33 11.17
C ALA A 238 -8.52 8.12 10.29
N CYS A 239 -9.60 8.15 9.50
CA CYS A 239 -9.94 7.03 8.65
C CYS A 239 -10.56 7.51 7.33
N THR A 240 -10.33 6.74 6.28
CA THR A 240 -10.96 6.94 4.97
C THR A 240 -11.59 5.65 4.49
N VAL A 241 -12.70 5.76 3.76
CA VAL A 241 -13.36 4.64 3.09
C VAL A 241 -13.11 4.70 1.58
N LEU A 242 -12.97 3.51 0.99
CA LEU A 242 -13.02 3.29 -0.46
C LEU A 242 -14.40 2.80 -0.87
N ASN A 243 -15.04 3.53 -1.79
CA ASN A 243 -16.41 3.24 -2.24
C ASN A 243 -16.48 2.06 -3.24
N GLN A 244 -15.34 1.54 -3.69
CA GLN A 244 -15.23 0.41 -4.61
C GLN A 244 -14.46 -0.72 -3.92
N ALA A 245 -15.09 -1.88 -3.75
CA ALA A 245 -14.54 -3.01 -3.00
C ALA A 245 -13.22 -3.56 -3.59
N ALA A 246 -13.04 -3.44 -4.91
CA ALA A 246 -11.83 -3.83 -5.61
C ALA A 246 -10.67 -2.84 -5.44
N HIS A 247 -10.85 -1.71 -4.76
CA HIS A 247 -9.79 -0.73 -4.53
C HIS A 247 -9.20 -0.92 -3.12
N GLY A 248 -7.94 -0.57 -2.90
CA GLY A 248 -7.34 -0.74 -1.58
C GLY A 248 -5.93 -0.20 -1.42
N VAL A 249 -5.58 0.11 -0.17
CA VAL A 249 -4.21 0.44 0.27
C VAL A 249 -3.56 -0.82 0.85
N CYS A 250 -2.29 -1.06 0.50
CA CYS A 250 -1.47 -2.16 1.02
C CYS A 250 -0.35 -1.72 1.96
N ALA A 251 0.15 -2.68 2.74
CA ALA A 251 1.16 -2.46 3.78
C ALA A 251 2.45 -1.76 3.34
N PRO A 252 3.02 -1.98 2.13
CA PRO A 252 4.22 -1.25 1.67
C PRO A 252 4.02 0.26 1.51
N ASN A 253 2.79 0.76 1.51
CA ASN A 253 2.50 2.19 1.51
C ASN A 253 2.41 2.80 2.92
N ARG A 254 2.61 2.02 4.00
CA ARG A 254 2.71 2.54 5.38
C ARG A 254 3.70 3.71 5.44
N GLY A 255 3.38 4.74 6.22
CA GLY A 255 4.18 5.95 6.34
C GLY A 255 3.94 7.00 5.25
N GLY A 256 3.31 6.65 4.12
CA GLY A 256 2.94 7.60 3.08
C GLY A 256 1.86 8.59 3.52
N GLY A 257 1.73 9.70 2.80
CA GLY A 257 0.80 10.77 3.17
C GLY A 257 -0.64 10.57 2.67
N LEU A 258 -1.60 10.96 3.50
CA LEU A 258 -2.98 11.28 3.13
C LEU A 258 -3.12 12.79 2.96
N TYR A 259 -3.53 13.23 1.77
CA TYR A 259 -3.70 14.64 1.43
C TYR A 259 -5.19 14.98 1.28
N CYS A 260 -5.68 15.96 2.02
CA CYS A 260 -7.07 16.44 1.93
C CYS A 260 -7.03 17.95 1.69
N ASN A 261 -7.68 18.44 0.63
CA ASN A 261 -7.54 19.84 0.16
C ASN A 261 -6.06 20.24 0.02
N ASP A 262 -5.29 19.42 -0.69
CA ASP A 262 -3.86 19.56 -0.98
C ASP A 262 -2.92 19.62 0.25
N ARG A 263 -3.44 19.35 1.46
CA ARG A 263 -2.69 19.42 2.72
C ARG A 263 -2.52 18.05 3.37
N LEU A 264 -1.30 17.77 3.82
CA LEU A 264 -0.93 16.54 4.52
C LEU A 264 -1.71 16.43 5.84
N THR A 265 -2.66 15.51 5.87
CA THR A 265 -3.68 15.35 6.92
C THR A 265 -3.41 14.12 7.78
N GLY A 266 -2.87 13.06 7.19
CA GLY A 266 -2.61 11.79 7.88
C GLY A 266 -1.38 11.05 7.36
N ILE A 267 -0.91 10.09 8.15
CA ILE A 267 0.15 9.14 7.82
C ILE A 267 -0.49 7.76 7.71
N ILE A 268 -0.31 7.03 6.61
CA ILE A 268 -0.87 5.68 6.43
C ILE A 268 -0.32 4.75 7.53
N SER A 269 -1.21 4.16 8.33
CA SER A 269 -0.82 3.30 9.47
C SER A 269 -1.30 1.86 9.31
N PHE A 270 -2.62 1.59 9.35
CA PHE A 270 -3.15 0.23 9.29
C PHE A 270 -4.52 0.14 8.58
N GLY A 271 -5.16 -1.02 8.63
CA GLY A 271 -6.40 -1.28 7.89
C GLY A 271 -6.14 -1.52 6.40
N PHE A 272 -5.02 -2.17 6.09
CA PHE A 272 -4.65 -2.54 4.71
C PHE A 272 -5.59 -3.59 4.17
N GLY A 273 -6.09 -3.36 2.96
CA GLY A 273 -7.12 -4.19 2.34
C GLY A 273 -6.80 -4.73 0.96
N CYS A 274 -5.84 -4.11 0.26
CA CYS A 274 -5.32 -4.60 -1.03
C CYS A 274 -6.39 -4.98 -2.07
N GLY A 275 -7.54 -4.28 -2.10
CA GLY A 275 -8.65 -4.55 -3.03
C GLY A 275 -9.38 -5.88 -2.80
N THR A 276 -9.20 -6.52 -1.64
CA THR A 276 -9.78 -7.84 -1.34
C THR A 276 -10.65 -7.85 -0.08
N ASN A 277 -10.19 -7.25 1.02
CA ASN A 277 -10.87 -7.23 2.32
C ASN A 277 -10.74 -5.85 2.96
N ASN A 278 -11.78 -5.34 3.64
CA ASN A 278 -11.79 -4.04 4.34
C ASN A 278 -11.48 -2.81 3.46
N THR A 279 -12.48 -1.97 3.22
CA THR A 279 -12.34 -0.69 2.49
C THR A 279 -11.96 0.50 3.39
N TYR A 280 -11.79 0.31 4.69
CA TYR A 280 -11.49 1.37 5.66
C TYR A 280 -10.03 1.37 6.08
N THR A 281 -9.25 2.32 5.58
CA THR A 281 -7.82 2.51 5.95
C THR A 281 -7.70 3.54 7.07
N VAL A 282 -6.80 3.28 8.02
CA VAL A 282 -6.58 4.09 9.23
C VAL A 282 -5.23 4.80 9.16
N TYR A 283 -5.23 6.06 9.59
CA TYR A 283 -4.11 6.98 9.48
C TYR A 283 -3.82 7.66 10.81
N THR A 284 -2.56 7.93 11.11
CA THR A 284 -2.17 8.77 12.26
C THR A 284 -2.46 10.24 11.92
N GLN A 285 -3.25 10.97 12.73
CA GLN A 285 -3.66 12.36 12.45
C GLN A 285 -2.49 13.35 12.62
N VAL A 286 -2.07 14.00 11.54
CA VAL A 286 -0.97 14.99 11.57
C VAL A 286 -1.29 16.17 12.49
N ARG A 287 -2.55 16.64 12.50
CA ARG A 287 -2.99 17.72 13.40
C ARG A 287 -2.84 17.38 14.88
N TYR A 288 -3.00 16.11 15.26
CA TYR A 288 -2.95 15.65 16.66
C TYR A 288 -1.51 15.69 17.17
N TYR A 289 -0.56 15.26 16.34
CA TYR A 289 0.87 15.21 16.67
C TYR A 289 1.64 16.49 16.29
N HIS A 290 0.98 17.56 15.83
CA HIS A 290 1.65 18.77 15.33
C HIS A 290 2.72 19.33 16.29
N HIS A 291 2.40 19.45 17.58
CA HIS A 291 3.35 19.92 18.59
C HIS A 291 4.52 18.95 18.78
N TRP A 292 4.26 17.64 18.80
CA TRP A 292 5.31 16.62 18.87
C TRP A 292 6.20 16.63 17.63
N ILE A 293 5.65 16.85 16.43
CA ILE A 293 6.43 16.97 15.19
C ILE A 293 7.40 18.16 15.30
N GLN A 294 6.91 19.33 15.72
CA GLN A 294 7.73 20.53 15.89
C GLN A 294 8.89 20.33 16.88
N GLN A 295 8.66 19.60 17.98
CA GLN A 295 9.71 19.29 18.96
C GLN A 295 10.89 18.52 18.36
N GLN A 296 10.69 17.70 17.31
CA GLN A 296 11.77 16.91 16.73
C GLN A 296 12.76 17.77 15.90
N PHE A 297 12.35 18.95 15.40
CA PHE A 297 13.19 19.80 14.55
C PHE A 297 14.42 20.37 15.28
N GLY A 298 14.27 20.67 16.57
CA GLY A 298 15.36 21.13 17.43
C GLY A 298 16.13 20.01 18.13
N ARG A 299 15.74 18.74 17.93
CA ARG A 299 16.17 17.62 18.79
C ARG A 299 17.58 17.14 18.51
N THR A 300 18.36 16.87 19.58
CA THR A 300 19.79 16.54 19.53
C THR A 300 20.20 15.30 20.33
N ASP A 301 19.27 14.65 21.04
CA ASP A 301 19.40 13.27 21.53
C ASP A 301 18.97 12.26 20.43
N THR A 302 19.15 10.97 20.69
CA THR A 302 18.50 9.90 19.92
C THR A 302 17.58 9.19 20.90
N PRO A 303 16.24 9.33 20.80
CA PRO A 303 15.33 8.73 21.73
C PRO A 303 15.42 7.20 21.64
N VAL A 304 15.50 6.56 22.81
CA VAL A 304 15.23 5.12 22.92
C VAL A 304 13.76 4.91 22.57
N ALA A 305 13.44 3.87 21.78
CA ALA A 305 12.06 3.44 21.63
C ALA A 305 11.52 3.11 23.03
N GLY A 306 10.38 3.72 23.41
CA GLY A 306 9.87 3.55 24.77
C GLY A 306 9.38 2.12 25.02
N PRO A 307 9.24 1.74 26.31
CA PRO A 307 8.81 0.40 26.67
C PRO A 307 7.43 0.12 26.07
N THR A 308 7.30 -1.00 25.36
CA THR A 308 6.01 -1.49 24.89
C THR A 308 5.10 -1.77 26.09
N PRO A 309 3.94 -1.11 26.20
CA PRO A 309 2.91 -1.55 27.13
C PRO A 309 2.39 -2.88 26.60
N MET A 310 2.78 -4.00 27.24
CA MET A 310 2.20 -5.30 26.90
C MET A 310 0.68 -5.24 27.10
N PRO A 311 -0.13 -5.63 26.10
CA PRO A 311 -1.58 -5.72 26.27
C PRO A 311 -1.91 -6.70 27.41
N GLY A 312 -2.51 -6.19 28.49
CA GLY A 312 -3.16 -7.04 29.49
C GLY A 312 -2.27 -7.73 30.54
N VAL A 313 -0.96 -7.52 30.59
CA VAL A 313 -0.19 -7.90 31.81
C VAL A 313 -0.44 -6.82 32.86
N VAL A 314 -1.48 -7.01 33.67
CA VAL A 314 -1.73 -6.23 34.89
C VAL A 314 -0.69 -6.64 35.95
N GLY A 315 0.57 -6.32 35.70
CA GLY A 315 1.68 -6.52 36.60
C GLY A 315 1.58 -5.55 37.77
N GLY A 316 0.88 -5.96 38.83
CA GLY A 316 0.81 -5.21 40.09
C GLY A 316 2.20 -5.01 40.68
N GLY A 317 2.77 -3.81 40.46
CA GLY A 317 4.17 -3.51 40.75
C GLY A 317 4.40 -2.03 41.03
N GLY A 318 3.69 -1.48 42.01
CA GLY A 318 3.85 -0.10 42.47
C GLY A 318 3.23 0.05 43.87
N GLY A 319 4.07 0.14 44.90
CA GLY A 319 3.62 0.11 46.29
C GLY A 319 3.11 1.46 46.82
N GLY A 320 2.52 1.44 48.01
CA GLY A 320 2.31 2.64 48.83
C GLY A 320 0.92 3.27 48.78
N GLY A 321 -0.14 2.51 49.13
CA GLY A 321 -1.47 3.08 49.34
C GLY A 321 -2.39 2.11 50.08
N THR A 322 -2.64 2.35 51.37
CA THR A 322 -3.52 1.51 52.19
C THR A 322 -4.99 1.77 51.86
N ALA A 323 -5.61 0.88 51.09
CA ALA A 323 -7.07 0.77 50.98
C ALA A 323 -7.44 -0.72 50.96
N SER A 324 -8.28 -1.15 51.92
CA SER A 324 -8.64 -2.56 52.11
C SER A 324 -9.55 -3.08 51.00
N SER A 325 -9.06 -4.05 50.23
CA SER A 325 -9.86 -4.83 49.28
C SER A 325 -10.08 -6.23 49.85
N ILE A 326 -11.33 -6.55 50.21
CA ILE A 326 -11.69 -7.88 50.73
C ILE A 326 -11.70 -8.88 49.56
N THR A 327 -10.65 -9.69 49.46
CA THR A 327 -10.58 -10.82 48.52
C THR A 327 -11.33 -12.01 49.11
N LEU A 328 -12.61 -12.17 48.76
CA LEU A 328 -13.30 -13.44 48.99
C LEU A 328 -12.71 -14.52 48.10
N SER A 329 -11.99 -15.47 48.71
CA SER A 329 -11.54 -16.70 48.07
C SER A 329 -12.73 -17.54 47.62
N LEU A 330 -12.67 -18.14 46.42
CA LEU A 330 -13.69 -19.09 45.94
C LEU A 330 -13.95 -20.26 46.92
N ALA A 331 -12.99 -20.58 47.79
CA ALA A 331 -13.13 -21.62 48.80
C ALA A 331 -14.27 -21.36 49.79
N THR A 332 -14.57 -20.10 50.16
CA THR A 332 -15.65 -19.82 51.13
C THR A 332 -17.04 -19.92 50.51
N VAL A 333 -17.17 -19.70 49.20
CA VAL A 333 -18.44 -19.88 48.46
C VAL A 333 -18.83 -21.36 48.37
N LEU A 334 -17.85 -22.24 48.15
CA LEU A 334 -18.08 -23.70 48.12
C LEU A 334 -18.55 -24.26 49.47
N VAL A 335 -18.00 -23.78 50.60
CA VAL A 335 -18.44 -24.22 51.94
C VAL A 335 -19.90 -23.81 52.22
N ALA A 336 -20.31 -22.60 51.80
CA ALA A 336 -21.69 -22.14 51.99
C ALA A 336 -22.71 -22.97 51.18
N ILE A 337 -22.36 -23.38 49.96
CA ILE A 337 -23.24 -24.19 49.10
C ILE A 337 -23.39 -25.63 49.64
N VAL A 338 -22.31 -26.23 50.14
CA VAL A 338 -22.36 -27.57 50.76
C VAL A 338 -23.16 -27.57 52.07
N ALA A 339 -23.08 -26.50 52.88
CA ALA A 339 -23.88 -26.38 54.10
C ALA A 339 -25.40 -26.25 53.80
N ALA A 340 -25.78 -25.56 52.73
CA ALA A 340 -27.18 -25.42 52.32
C ALA A 340 -27.80 -26.72 51.78
N LEU A 341 -26.98 -27.62 51.23
CA LEU A 341 -27.42 -28.93 50.71
C LEU A 341 -27.51 -30.04 51.77
N LEU A 342 -27.10 -29.77 53.01
CA LEU A 342 -27.14 -30.71 54.15
C LEU A 342 -28.25 -30.39 55.17
N LEU A 343 -29.12 -29.42 54.87
CA LEU A 343 -30.18 -28.93 55.76
C LEU A 343 -31.58 -28.99 55.11
N ASN A 344 -31.76 -29.85 54.10
CA ASN A 344 -33.05 -30.11 53.43
C ASN A 344 -33.18 -31.61 53.13
#